data_AF-A0A351XNB3-F1
#
_entry.id   AF-A0A351XNB3-F1
#
_cell.length_a   1.000
_cell.length_b   1.000
_cell.length_c   1.000
_cell.angle_alpha   90.00
_cell.angle_beta   90.00
_cell.angle_gamma   90.00
#
_symmetry.space_group_name_H-M   'P 1'
#
loop_
_entity.id
_entity.type
_entity.pdbx_description
1 polymer ?
#
loop_
_entity_poly.entity_id
_entity_poly.type
_entity_poly.pdbx_seq_one_letter_code
_entity_poly.pdbx_strand_id
1 'polypeptide(L)'
;MLLSVMMVLLHTNHKVASIQDKMYYTPSDCYIESLSEKQLSYLRKDKDIVNISLTADYGQEDSDYRYNNQRLLMDKGDSSYITMMAKVIEGRLPEHYGEVVAEKWVFLNLGLEPEIGKTFTIRNNYTDKTIKVKLVGILSDMLSSKRAGLVRLYTAFESHYNGKYIAYLKFKDEDGYYPKIKSIMKELGINKKRISQCPGMEDFSGLYKTDARVTGVIIFLCMVIFYGVYRTALIARKQQYGILRAVGMKKKELLKMMLAGLYHIYIISIPFGIMAGLLISFFVIKISGDMELEIYFYNERIKFVPVIPVIQILAGTAVLTVLVGLTGYIAGKKIITGSVIELISETVTGKAGKQGIFRIRKSGGKTSTLFQMAGKYIMKDLKTSCFAVLTICLGITLFTGLAYRAGTLKTFREDTKDMNYLNGEYTVTMLGFDSVKQGVPRQDVKEIQKIKEVAVVKTASGLPIRVIDEKDRKRNSEYYDDMNRRFKKYNGYSLAGHDGSDYVFQSMIYGYNTEVLKKLQKYVASGSFNPLSIKDNEIVLLVLRMDDKNKENKFPGFYKEGTPLMQYKAGDTIKIKYRKDLETGSLQYLKFKDTDAD
;
A
#
# COMPACT_ATOMS: atom_id res chain seq x y z
N MET A 1 13.19 -3.02 -26.03
CA MET A 1 11.98 -2.19 -25.82
C MET A 1 11.14 -2.71 -24.67
N LEU A 2 10.35 -3.77 -24.82
CA LEU A 2 9.42 -4.19 -23.75
C LEU A 2 10.12 -4.45 -22.40
N LEU A 3 11.28 -5.11 -22.43
CA LEU A 3 12.12 -5.32 -21.25
C LEU A 3 12.56 -4.01 -20.59
N SER A 4 13.09 -3.05 -21.38
CA SER A 4 13.54 -1.76 -20.84
C SER A 4 12.38 -0.91 -20.31
N VAL A 5 11.22 -0.93 -20.99
CA VAL A 5 10.02 -0.24 -20.51
C VAL A 5 9.61 -0.77 -19.14
N MET A 6 9.43 -2.09 -19.04
CA MET A 6 8.97 -2.74 -17.82
C MET A 6 9.96 -2.56 -16.67
N MET A 7 11.26 -2.65 -16.94
CA MET A 7 12.29 -2.42 -15.91
C MET A 7 12.25 -1.02 -15.33
N VAL A 8 12.21 0.01 -16.20
CA VAL A 8 12.13 1.40 -15.74
C VAL A 8 10.84 1.64 -14.97
N LEU A 9 9.70 1.15 -15.47
CA LEU A 9 8.42 1.35 -14.79
C LEU A 9 8.36 0.61 -13.44
N LEU A 10 8.89 -0.61 -13.36
CA LEU A 10 8.87 -1.40 -12.13
C LEU A 10 9.76 -0.77 -11.05
N HIS A 11 10.98 -0.35 -11.40
CA HIS A 11 11.89 0.34 -10.49
C HIS A 11 11.38 1.72 -10.10
N THR A 12 10.81 2.48 -11.05
CA THR A 12 10.21 3.78 -10.75
C THR A 12 9.01 3.61 -9.83
N ASN A 13 8.11 2.66 -10.10
CA ASN A 13 6.94 2.40 -9.25
C ASN A 13 7.35 1.93 -7.86
N HIS A 14 8.38 1.08 -7.73
CA HIS A 14 8.90 0.66 -6.44
C HIS A 14 9.47 1.85 -5.65
N LYS A 15 10.23 2.73 -6.31
CA LYS A 15 10.75 3.94 -5.68
C LYS A 15 9.64 4.89 -5.25
N VAL A 16 8.63 5.08 -6.11
CA VAL A 16 7.46 5.91 -5.79
C VAL A 16 6.71 5.33 -4.59
N ALA A 17 6.43 4.03 -4.61
CA ALA A 17 5.76 3.34 -3.51
C ALA A 17 6.54 3.45 -2.20
N SER A 18 7.86 3.25 -2.22
CA SER A 18 8.67 3.44 -1.02
C SER A 18 8.64 4.86 -0.50
N ILE A 19 8.74 5.88 -1.37
CA ILE A 19 8.63 7.27 -0.94
C ILE A 19 7.25 7.51 -0.29
N GLN A 20 6.18 6.94 -0.85
CA GLN A 20 4.85 6.99 -0.25
C GLN A 20 4.79 6.30 1.11
N ASP A 21 5.37 5.12 1.26
CA ASP A 21 5.42 4.41 2.55
C ASP A 21 6.24 5.20 3.58
N LYS A 22 7.35 5.81 3.17
CA LYS A 22 8.16 6.71 4.00
C LYS A 22 7.37 7.95 4.43
N MET A 23 6.46 8.47 3.59
CA MET A 23 5.52 9.54 3.97
C MET A 23 4.43 9.09 4.96
N TYR A 24 4.01 7.82 4.93
CA TYR A 24 3.03 7.32 5.88
C TYR A 24 3.64 6.99 7.24
N TYR A 25 4.88 6.50 7.25
CA TYR A 25 5.54 5.98 8.45
C TYR A 25 6.74 6.83 8.87
N THR A 26 7.90 6.61 8.22
CA THR A 26 9.14 7.34 8.48
C THR A 26 10.15 7.03 7.37
N PRO A 27 11.02 7.99 6.98
CA PRO A 27 12.13 7.76 6.07
C PRO A 27 13.34 7.02 6.69
N SER A 28 13.28 6.66 7.97
CA SER A 28 14.31 5.86 8.65
C SER A 28 14.08 4.36 8.44
N ASP A 29 15.14 3.55 8.49
CA ASP A 29 15.09 2.11 8.18
C ASP A 29 14.67 1.29 9.40
N CYS A 30 15.10 1.72 10.58
CA CYS A 30 14.69 1.13 11.85
C CYS A 30 14.72 2.16 12.97
N TYR A 31 14.19 1.74 14.12
CA TYR A 31 14.37 2.49 15.36
C TYR A 31 14.73 1.56 16.52
N ILE A 32 15.48 2.11 17.47
CA ILE A 32 15.90 1.42 18.68
C ILE A 32 15.34 2.17 19.89
N GLU A 33 14.57 1.47 20.71
CA GLU A 33 13.93 1.99 21.92
C GLU A 33 14.86 1.92 23.15
N SER A 34 14.58 2.75 24.14
CA SER A 34 15.15 2.78 25.50
C SER A 34 16.67 2.97 25.60
N LEU A 35 17.28 3.70 24.66
CA LEU A 35 18.72 3.94 24.62
C LEU A 35 19.19 4.89 25.73
N SER A 36 20.41 4.66 26.21
CA SER A 36 21.13 5.59 27.09
C SER A 36 22.07 6.50 26.30
N GLU A 37 22.45 7.64 26.86
CA GLU A 37 23.41 8.57 26.25
C GLU A 37 24.75 7.88 25.87
N LYS A 38 25.23 6.95 26.70
CA LYS A 38 26.43 6.15 26.41
C LYS A 38 26.27 5.32 25.15
N GLN A 39 25.14 4.63 24.99
CA GLN A 39 24.86 3.81 23.80
C GLN A 39 24.66 4.68 22.55
N LEU A 40 24.06 5.87 22.71
CA LEU A 40 23.89 6.82 21.63
C LEU A 40 25.24 7.34 21.09
N SER A 41 26.20 7.59 21.98
CA SER A 41 27.56 8.00 21.59
C SER A 41 28.28 6.95 20.74
N TYR A 42 27.92 5.68 20.89
CA TYR A 42 28.43 4.59 20.06
C TYR A 42 27.84 4.66 18.65
N LEU A 43 26.50 4.77 18.55
CA LEU A 43 25.80 4.88 17.28
C LEU A 43 26.26 6.09 16.46
N ARG A 44 26.49 7.24 17.09
CA ARG A 44 27.00 8.45 16.41
C ARG A 44 28.39 8.29 15.80
N LYS A 45 29.19 7.30 16.24
CA LYS A 45 30.53 7.02 15.69
C LYS A 45 30.50 6.07 14.49
N ASP A 46 29.37 5.41 14.26
CA ASP A 46 29.22 4.44 13.19
C ASP A 46 29.09 5.14 11.83
N LYS A 47 30.03 4.87 10.91
CA LYS A 47 30.09 5.51 9.59
C LYS A 47 29.04 4.99 8.61
N ASP A 48 28.44 3.84 8.89
CA ASP A 48 27.40 3.26 8.03
C ASP A 48 26.03 3.89 8.29
N ILE A 49 25.89 4.64 9.38
CA ILE A 49 24.67 5.37 9.72
C ILE A 49 24.77 6.78 9.13
N VAL A 50 23.88 7.07 8.18
CA VAL A 50 23.81 8.37 7.48
C VAL A 50 23.12 9.40 8.34
N ASN A 51 22.04 9.02 9.03
CA ASN A 51 21.30 9.92 9.87
C ASN A 51 20.79 9.20 11.13
N ILE A 52 20.81 9.92 12.25
CA ILE A 52 20.25 9.52 13.53
C ILE A 52 19.28 10.62 13.93
N SER A 53 18.01 10.26 14.14
CA SER A 53 16.99 11.18 14.63
C SER A 53 16.52 10.71 16.00
N LEU A 54 16.45 11.63 16.95
CA LEU A 54 16.25 11.30 18.35
C LEU A 54 14.95 11.89 18.86
N THR A 55 14.18 11.04 19.53
CA THR A 55 13.05 11.46 20.36
C THR A 55 13.20 10.87 21.75
N ALA A 56 12.61 11.54 22.73
CA ALA A 56 12.51 11.00 24.07
C ALA A 56 11.65 9.72 24.08
N ASP A 57 12.09 8.74 24.86
CA ASP A 57 11.36 7.50 25.16
C ASP A 57 10.68 7.67 26.52
N TYR A 58 9.47 8.22 26.50
CA TYR A 58 8.64 8.40 27.69
C TYR A 58 7.23 7.83 27.49
N GLY A 59 6.57 7.55 28.61
CA GLY A 59 5.17 7.12 28.59
C GLY A 59 4.22 8.25 28.21
N GLN A 60 2.97 7.88 27.93
CA GLN A 60 1.88 8.82 27.60
C GLN A 60 1.69 9.91 28.66
N GLU A 61 2.08 9.64 29.92
CA GLU A 61 1.94 10.58 31.04
C GLU A 61 2.77 11.86 30.87
N ASP A 62 3.89 11.79 30.15
CA ASP A 62 4.83 12.91 30.00
C ASP A 62 4.58 13.75 28.73
N SER A 63 3.86 13.21 27.75
CA SER A 63 3.57 13.86 26.46
C SER A 63 2.14 14.31 26.26
N ASP A 64 1.22 13.95 27.14
CA ASP A 64 -0.20 14.27 27.02
C ASP A 64 -0.56 15.57 27.73
N TYR A 65 -0.91 16.59 26.96
CA TYR A 65 -1.25 17.92 27.44
C TYR A 65 -2.65 18.33 26.97
N ARG A 66 -3.14 19.42 27.57
CA ARG A 66 -4.36 20.10 27.16
C ARG A 66 -4.17 21.60 27.05
N TYR A 67 -4.89 22.18 26.10
CA TYR A 67 -5.08 23.61 25.94
C TYR A 67 -6.56 23.86 25.65
N ASN A 68 -7.23 24.74 26.41
CA ASN A 68 -8.67 25.02 26.26
C ASN A 68 -9.55 23.76 26.14
N ASN A 69 -9.33 22.76 27.00
CA ASN A 69 -10.00 21.45 26.99
C ASN A 69 -9.80 20.59 25.72
N GLN A 70 -8.93 21.00 24.81
CA GLN A 70 -8.47 20.16 23.71
C GLN A 70 -7.19 19.43 24.08
N ARG A 71 -7.15 18.14 23.78
CA ARG A 71 -5.98 17.30 23.97
C ARG A 71 -4.94 17.59 22.89
N LEU A 72 -3.67 17.70 23.29
CA LEU A 72 -2.53 17.82 22.40
C LEU A 72 -1.37 16.97 22.91
N LEU A 73 -0.51 16.55 22.00
CA LEU A 73 0.70 15.82 22.32
C LEU A 73 1.91 16.74 22.19
N MET A 74 2.86 16.66 23.11
CA MET A 74 4.12 17.38 23.01
C MET A 74 5.28 16.38 22.92
N ASP A 75 5.97 16.40 21.78
CA ASP A 75 7.09 15.52 21.48
C ASP A 75 8.43 16.25 21.67
N LYS A 76 9.35 15.64 22.42
CA LYS A 76 10.71 16.13 22.61
C LYS A 76 11.64 15.41 21.66
N GLY A 77 12.31 16.15 20.78
CA GLY A 77 13.24 15.56 19.82
C GLY A 77 14.30 16.51 19.34
N ASP A 78 15.28 15.95 18.63
CA ASP A 78 16.28 16.75 17.94
C ASP A 78 15.74 17.32 16.62
N SER A 79 16.48 18.26 16.04
CA SER A 79 16.11 18.90 14.77
C SER A 79 15.83 17.89 13.65
N SER A 80 16.59 16.79 13.60
CA SER A 80 16.43 15.71 12.63
C SER A 80 15.10 14.95 12.82
N TYR A 81 14.68 14.70 14.05
CA TYR A 81 13.40 14.09 14.37
C TYR A 81 12.23 15.01 14.01
N ILE A 82 12.30 16.29 14.39
CA ILE A 82 11.24 17.27 14.15
C ILE A 82 11.02 17.48 12.64
N THR A 83 12.10 17.52 11.85
CA THR A 83 12.04 17.69 10.39
C THR A 83 11.99 16.39 9.62
N MET A 84 11.89 15.23 10.31
CA MET A 84 11.95 13.92 9.67
C MET A 84 10.94 13.79 8.51
N MET A 85 9.73 14.32 8.72
CA MET A 85 8.62 14.26 7.76
C MET A 85 8.10 15.65 7.35
N ALA A 86 8.85 16.72 7.66
CA ALA A 86 8.43 18.08 7.39
C ALA A 86 9.60 19.00 7.04
N LYS A 87 9.25 20.17 6.49
CA LYS A 87 10.13 21.33 6.38
C LYS A 87 9.65 22.44 7.31
N VAL A 88 10.56 23.32 7.69
CA VAL A 88 10.17 24.60 8.33
C VAL A 88 9.70 25.54 7.22
N ILE A 89 8.46 26.02 7.32
CA ILE A 89 7.89 27.00 6.39
C ILE A 89 8.21 28.42 6.86
N GLU A 90 8.12 28.66 8.17
CA GLU A 90 8.30 29.98 8.76
C GLU A 90 9.02 29.87 10.10
N GLY A 91 9.86 30.84 10.44
CA GLY A 91 10.61 30.87 11.70
C GLY A 91 11.79 29.89 11.72
N ARG A 92 12.04 29.29 12.89
CA ARG A 92 13.16 28.36 13.12
C ARG A 92 12.74 27.14 13.94
N LEU A 93 13.63 26.15 14.01
CA LEU A 93 13.48 25.01 14.91
C LEU A 93 13.71 25.42 16.37
N PRO A 94 13.16 24.67 17.35
CA PRO A 94 13.36 24.95 18.75
C PRO A 94 14.82 24.64 19.15
N GLU A 95 15.44 25.55 19.87
CA GLU A 95 16.81 25.40 20.37
C GLU A 95 16.84 25.04 21.86
N HIS A 96 15.80 25.45 22.58
CA HIS A 96 15.65 25.22 24.01
C HIS A 96 14.31 24.57 24.34
N TYR A 97 14.29 23.79 25.42
CA TYR A 97 13.06 23.21 25.95
C TYR A 97 12.04 24.32 26.26
N GLY A 98 10.81 24.14 25.77
CA GLY A 98 9.72 25.13 25.91
C GLY A 98 9.56 26.03 24.69
N GLU A 99 10.52 26.05 23.76
CA GLU A 99 10.28 26.53 22.41
C GLU A 99 9.58 25.44 21.61
N VAL A 100 8.50 25.79 20.91
CA VAL A 100 7.66 24.83 20.19
C VAL A 100 7.50 25.19 18.72
N VAL A 101 7.42 24.15 17.90
CA VAL A 101 7.04 24.21 16.49
C VAL A 101 5.95 23.19 16.21
N ALA A 102 5.08 23.49 15.25
CA ALA A 102 4.04 22.57 14.80
C ALA A 102 3.54 22.95 13.41
N GLU A 103 2.70 22.10 12.82
CA GLU A 103 2.01 22.41 11.57
C GLU A 103 1.01 23.55 11.77
N LYS A 104 0.73 24.34 10.72
CA LYS A 104 -0.16 25.50 10.82
C LYS A 104 -1.56 25.14 11.35
N TRP A 105 -2.11 24.02 10.89
CA TRP A 105 -3.44 23.57 11.28
C TRP A 105 -3.54 23.15 12.74
N VAL A 106 -2.43 22.76 13.38
CA VAL A 106 -2.38 22.41 14.81
C VAL A 106 -2.72 23.63 15.65
N PHE A 107 -2.11 24.79 15.36
CA PHE A 107 -2.40 26.03 16.07
C PHE A 107 -3.84 26.50 15.84
N LEU A 108 -4.32 26.44 14.60
CA LEU A 108 -5.70 26.81 14.27
C LEU A 108 -6.72 25.94 15.01
N ASN A 109 -6.47 24.63 15.11
CA ASN A 109 -7.33 23.72 15.88
C ASN A 109 -7.36 24.07 17.36
N LEU A 110 -6.20 24.46 17.93
CA LEU A 110 -6.09 24.94 19.31
C LEU A 110 -6.75 26.32 19.53
N GLY A 111 -7.29 26.96 18.49
CA GLY A 111 -7.85 28.31 18.56
C GLY A 111 -6.79 29.40 18.69
N LEU A 112 -5.56 29.10 18.27
CA LEU A 112 -4.42 30.01 18.30
C LEU A 112 -4.07 30.49 16.89
N GLU A 113 -4.00 31.80 16.72
CA GLU A 113 -3.37 32.36 15.52
C GLU A 113 -1.86 32.08 15.57
N PRO A 114 -1.30 31.49 14.49
CA PRO A 114 0.09 31.03 14.45
C PRO A 114 1.05 32.21 14.22
N GLU A 115 1.27 33.01 15.27
CA GLU A 115 2.20 34.15 15.26
C GLU A 115 3.52 33.77 15.93
N ILE A 116 4.63 33.91 15.19
CA ILE A 116 5.96 33.59 15.71
C ILE A 116 6.30 34.50 16.90
N GLY A 117 6.83 33.91 17.97
CA GLY A 117 7.19 34.58 19.21
C GLY A 117 6.09 34.57 20.27
N LYS A 118 4.85 34.22 19.90
CA LYS A 118 3.72 34.13 20.83
C LYS A 118 3.95 33.08 21.90
N THR A 119 3.56 33.40 23.13
CA THR A 119 3.66 32.47 24.26
C THR A 119 2.28 32.07 24.77
N PHE A 120 2.12 30.81 25.13
CA PHE A 120 0.88 30.27 25.68
C PHE A 120 1.20 29.18 26.72
N THR A 121 0.22 28.82 27.53
CA THR A 121 0.40 27.85 28.63
C THR A 121 -0.38 26.59 28.34
N ILE A 122 0.28 25.44 28.44
CA ILE A 122 -0.31 24.11 28.32
C ILE A 122 -0.29 23.40 29.67
N ARG A 123 -1.25 22.51 29.91
CA ARG A 123 -1.37 21.76 31.18
C ARG A 123 -1.26 20.26 30.90
N ASN A 124 -0.42 19.56 31.64
CA ASN A 124 -0.28 18.11 31.50
C ASN A 124 -1.55 17.40 32.04
N ASN A 125 -2.06 16.40 31.32
CA ASN A 125 -3.32 15.73 31.65
C ASN A 125 -3.22 14.78 32.86
N TYR A 126 -2.01 14.34 33.22
CA TYR A 126 -1.78 13.35 34.28
C TYR A 126 -1.24 13.99 35.57
N THR A 127 -0.22 14.83 35.44
CA THR A 127 0.46 15.48 36.57
C THR A 127 -0.15 16.82 36.95
N ASP A 128 -1.03 17.33 36.09
CA ASP A 128 -1.72 18.61 36.26
C ASP A 128 -0.79 19.85 36.26
N LYS A 129 0.51 19.65 35.99
CA LYS A 129 1.52 20.70 35.90
C LYS A 129 1.32 21.54 34.66
N THR A 130 1.47 22.85 34.81
CA THR A 130 1.40 23.82 33.70
C THR A 130 2.79 24.22 33.24
N ILE A 131 2.98 24.31 31.92
CA ILE A 131 4.23 24.74 31.29
C ILE A 131 3.93 25.88 30.32
N LYS A 132 4.74 26.94 30.37
CA LYS A 132 4.68 28.05 29.42
C LYS A 132 5.57 27.72 28.22
N VAL A 133 5.00 27.79 27.02
CA VAL A 133 5.68 27.49 25.76
C VAL A 133 5.69 28.70 24.83
N LYS A 134 6.68 28.78 23.95
CA LYS A 134 6.87 29.86 22.96
C LYS A 134 6.88 29.29 21.55
N LEU A 135 6.01 29.79 20.68
CA LEU A 135 6.01 29.45 19.25
C LEU A 135 7.24 30.06 18.56
N VAL A 136 8.09 29.25 17.94
CA VAL A 136 9.30 29.73 17.24
C VAL A 136 9.34 29.40 15.74
N GLY A 137 8.45 28.54 15.26
CA GLY A 137 8.39 28.17 13.85
C GLY A 137 7.16 27.33 13.48
N ILE A 138 6.85 27.34 12.19
CA ILE A 138 5.71 26.65 11.59
C ILE A 138 6.23 25.59 10.62
N LEU A 139 5.78 24.35 10.79
CA LEU A 139 6.14 23.22 9.94
C LEU A 139 5.17 23.07 8.76
N SER A 140 5.65 22.44 7.70
CA SER A 140 4.80 21.95 6.61
C SER A 140 3.92 20.79 7.06
N ASP A 141 2.76 20.68 6.42
CA ASP A 141 1.81 19.62 6.71
C ASP A 141 2.44 18.22 6.55
N MET A 142 2.34 17.42 7.60
CA MET A 142 2.73 16.01 7.66
C MET A 142 1.49 15.16 7.38
N LEU A 143 1.53 14.35 6.31
CA LEU A 143 0.41 13.51 5.92
C LEU A 143 -0.05 12.57 7.04
N SER A 144 0.89 11.97 7.77
CA SER A 144 0.62 11.04 8.87
C SER A 144 -0.13 11.72 10.02
N SER A 145 0.38 12.86 10.51
CA SER A 145 -0.25 13.65 11.58
C SER A 145 -1.62 14.19 11.17
N LYS A 146 -1.72 14.78 9.97
CA LYS A 146 -2.96 15.40 9.48
C LYS A 146 -4.06 14.36 9.19
N ARG A 147 -3.72 13.24 8.56
CA ARG A 147 -4.66 12.13 8.31
C ARG A 147 -5.16 11.52 9.62
N ALA A 148 -4.27 11.39 10.60
CA ALA A 148 -4.63 10.88 11.91
C ALA A 148 -5.26 11.95 12.81
N GLY A 149 -5.34 13.23 12.42
CA GLY A 149 -5.89 14.31 13.25
C GLY A 149 -5.08 14.61 14.53
N LEU A 150 -3.79 14.27 14.55
CA LEU A 150 -2.96 14.35 15.76
C LEU A 150 -2.42 15.76 15.98
N VAL A 151 -2.99 16.47 16.97
CA VAL A 151 -2.55 17.80 17.40
C VAL A 151 -1.22 17.66 18.16
N ARG A 152 -0.09 17.81 17.46
CA ARG A 152 1.26 17.65 18.01
C ARG A 152 2.06 18.95 18.01
N LEU A 153 2.73 19.22 19.13
CA LEU A 153 3.77 20.23 19.27
C LEU A 153 5.12 19.53 19.40
N TYR A 154 6.16 20.10 18.81
CA TYR A 154 7.53 19.60 18.90
C TYR A 154 8.42 20.60 19.64
N THR A 155 9.21 20.13 20.60
CA THR A 155 10.18 20.93 21.37
C THR A 155 11.56 20.26 21.36
N ALA A 156 12.60 21.06 21.61
CA ALA A 156 13.94 20.53 21.88
C ALA A 156 14.00 19.81 23.22
N PHE A 157 15.03 18.98 23.39
CA PHE A 157 15.38 18.38 24.69
C PHE A 157 15.79 19.42 25.72
N GLU A 158 15.63 19.09 27.00
CA GLU A 158 16.29 19.82 28.09
C GLU A 158 17.82 19.71 27.98
N SER A 159 18.56 20.75 28.39
CA SER A 159 20.03 20.77 28.33
C SER A 159 20.70 19.60 29.04
N HIS A 160 20.02 19.03 30.05
CA HIS A 160 20.42 17.82 30.76
C HIS A 160 19.26 16.81 30.79
N TYR A 161 18.97 16.21 29.64
CA TYR A 161 17.98 15.14 29.56
C TYR A 161 18.53 13.83 30.14
N ASN A 162 17.95 13.37 31.24
CA ASN A 162 18.34 12.13 31.95
C ASN A 162 17.47 10.92 31.59
N GLY A 163 16.54 11.07 30.64
CA GLY A 163 15.64 10.00 30.23
C GLY A 163 16.28 9.00 29.25
N LYS A 164 15.43 8.18 28.64
CA LYS A 164 15.84 7.25 27.59
C LYS A 164 15.49 7.82 26.22
N TYR A 165 16.19 7.37 25.19
CA TYR A 165 15.96 7.83 23.82
C TYR A 165 15.40 6.71 22.93
N ILE A 166 14.57 7.10 21.98
CA ILE A 166 14.31 6.34 20.77
C ILE A 166 15.18 6.94 19.67
N ALA A 167 16.05 6.12 19.08
CA ALA A 167 16.87 6.54 17.94
C ALA A 167 16.34 5.91 16.67
N TYR A 168 15.89 6.74 15.73
CA TYR A 168 15.61 6.36 14.36
C TYR A 168 16.89 6.41 13.55
N LEU A 169 17.21 5.31 12.86
CA LEU A 169 18.46 5.13 12.14
C LEU A 169 18.18 5.01 10.64
N LYS A 170 18.99 5.72 9.85
CA LYS A 170 19.06 5.56 8.41
C LYS A 170 20.45 5.10 8.00
N PHE A 171 20.54 3.96 7.32
CA PHE A 171 21.80 3.37 6.87
C PHE A 171 22.18 3.86 5.47
N LYS A 172 23.47 3.72 5.14
CA LYS A 172 24.00 4.05 3.81
C LYS A 172 23.69 2.99 2.77
N ASP A 173 23.71 1.72 3.19
CA ASP A 173 23.46 0.55 2.36
C ASP A 173 22.35 -0.30 2.99
N GLU A 174 21.19 -0.31 2.35
CA GLU A 174 20.01 -1.04 2.82
C GLU A 174 20.14 -2.57 2.60
N ASP A 175 20.98 -3.02 1.66
CA ASP A 175 21.23 -4.46 1.41
C ASP A 175 22.01 -5.13 2.56
N GLY A 176 22.77 -4.33 3.33
CA GLY A 176 23.53 -4.74 4.51
C GLY A 176 22.77 -4.68 5.85
N TYR A 177 21.46 -4.37 5.84
CA TYR A 177 20.68 -4.08 7.04
C TYR A 177 20.72 -5.20 8.09
N TYR A 178 20.38 -6.45 7.72
CA TYR A 178 20.28 -7.53 8.71
C TYR A 178 21.62 -7.88 9.38
N PRO A 179 22.74 -8.03 8.64
CA PRO A 179 24.06 -8.17 9.25
C PRO A 179 24.40 -7.00 10.18
N LYS A 180 24.11 -5.76 9.76
CA LYS A 180 24.45 -4.56 10.51
C LYS A 180 23.69 -4.46 11.83
N ILE A 181 22.37 -4.69 11.80
CA ILE A 181 21.55 -4.73 13.02
C ILE A 181 22.03 -5.80 13.98
N LYS A 182 22.45 -6.97 13.48
CA LYS A 182 23.02 -8.03 14.32
C LYS A 182 24.33 -7.59 15.00
N SER A 183 25.17 -6.81 14.33
CA SER A 183 26.38 -6.22 14.91
C SER A 183 26.02 -5.21 16.01
N ILE A 184 25.13 -4.26 15.70
CA ILE A 184 24.67 -3.22 16.63
C ILE A 184 24.04 -3.84 17.89
N MET A 185 23.24 -4.90 17.73
CA MET A 185 22.67 -5.63 18.87
C MET A 185 23.73 -6.23 19.78
N LYS A 186 24.78 -6.82 19.20
CA LYS A 186 25.86 -7.48 19.95
C LYS A 186 26.71 -6.45 20.68
N GLU A 187 27.03 -5.34 20.03
CA GLU A 187 27.91 -4.28 20.56
C GLU A 187 27.22 -3.44 21.63
N LEU A 188 25.93 -3.14 21.45
CA LEU A 188 25.15 -2.38 22.44
C LEU A 188 24.57 -3.26 23.57
N GLY A 189 24.66 -4.59 23.43
CA GLY A 189 24.06 -5.54 24.38
C GLY A 189 22.52 -5.47 24.42
N ILE A 190 21.88 -5.19 23.27
CA ILE A 190 20.43 -4.93 23.18
C ILE A 190 19.70 -6.15 22.63
N ASN A 191 18.54 -6.47 23.22
CA ASN A 191 17.66 -7.56 22.75
C ASN A 191 16.90 -7.14 21.48
N LYS A 192 16.63 -8.10 20.59
CA LYS A 192 15.84 -7.93 19.36
C LYS A 192 14.51 -7.21 19.59
N LYS A 193 13.87 -7.41 20.75
CA LYS A 193 12.58 -6.76 21.08
C LYS A 193 12.61 -5.23 21.11
N ARG A 194 13.79 -4.62 21.30
CA ARG A 194 13.97 -3.16 21.36
C ARG A 194 14.33 -2.54 20.01
N ILE A 195 14.49 -3.35 18.98
CA ILE A 195 14.80 -2.89 17.62
C ILE A 195 13.64 -3.29 16.72
N SER A 196 13.07 -2.30 16.06
CA SER A 196 11.94 -2.50 15.16
C SER A 196 12.29 -1.94 13.80
N GLN A 197 12.04 -2.73 12.75
CA GLN A 197 12.16 -2.29 11.38
C GLN A 197 11.01 -1.34 11.05
N CYS A 198 11.34 -0.23 10.40
CA CYS A 198 10.33 0.72 9.96
C CYS A 198 9.60 0.16 8.73
N PRO A 199 8.26 0.29 8.64
CA PRO A 199 7.51 -0.20 7.49
C PRO A 199 7.88 0.45 6.15
N GLY A 200 8.46 1.66 6.18
CA GLY A 200 8.85 2.41 4.98
C GLY A 200 10.22 2.05 4.37
N MET A 201 10.99 1.13 4.98
CA MET A 201 12.29 0.70 4.47
C MET A 201 12.17 0.08 3.06
N GLU A 202 13.11 0.35 2.14
CA GLU A 202 13.02 -0.17 0.77
C GLU A 202 13.31 -1.67 0.74
N ASP A 203 12.34 -2.47 0.29
CA ASP A 203 12.55 -3.89 0.06
C ASP A 203 13.15 -4.15 -1.33
N PHE A 204 14.47 -4.01 -1.44
CA PHE A 204 15.23 -4.36 -2.64
C PHE A 204 15.20 -5.87 -2.93
N SER A 205 15.14 -6.71 -1.90
CA SER A 205 15.11 -8.17 -2.06
C SER A 205 13.82 -8.61 -2.76
N GLY A 206 12.69 -8.02 -2.39
CA GLY A 206 11.39 -8.21 -3.02
C GLY A 206 11.36 -7.63 -4.43
N LEU A 207 12.00 -6.48 -4.65
CA LEU A 207 12.15 -5.87 -5.97
C LEU A 207 12.87 -6.81 -6.94
N TYR A 208 14.06 -7.31 -6.59
CA TYR A 208 14.84 -8.20 -7.47
C TYR A 208 14.15 -9.54 -7.74
N LYS A 209 13.42 -10.09 -6.76
CA LYS A 209 12.57 -11.27 -6.99
C LYS A 209 11.43 -11.00 -7.97
N THR A 210 10.89 -9.79 -7.96
CA THR A 210 9.82 -9.38 -8.88
C THR A 210 10.38 -9.11 -10.27
N ASP A 211 11.53 -8.44 -10.37
CA ASP A 211 12.29 -8.26 -11.60
C ASP A 211 12.56 -9.59 -12.29
N ALA A 212 13.10 -10.57 -11.57
CA ALA A 212 13.42 -11.88 -12.12
C ALA A 212 12.16 -12.59 -12.68
N ARG A 213 11.03 -12.52 -11.94
CA ARG A 213 9.75 -13.10 -12.37
C ARG A 213 9.22 -12.43 -13.62
N VAL A 214 9.12 -11.10 -13.63
CA VAL A 214 8.58 -10.32 -14.76
C VAL A 214 9.49 -10.47 -15.98
N THR A 215 10.81 -10.40 -15.81
CA THR A 215 11.79 -10.62 -16.88
C THR A 215 11.68 -12.00 -17.48
N GLY A 216 11.57 -13.04 -16.64
CA GLY A 216 11.44 -14.42 -17.10
C GLY A 216 10.23 -14.60 -18.01
N VAL A 217 9.06 -14.07 -17.60
CA VAL A 217 7.84 -14.12 -18.40
C VAL A 217 8.00 -13.35 -19.72
N ILE A 218 8.54 -12.13 -19.67
CA ILE A 218 8.73 -11.29 -20.86
C ILE A 218 9.68 -11.97 -21.85
N ILE A 219 10.82 -12.47 -21.38
CA ILE A 219 11.79 -13.18 -22.22
C ILE A 219 11.14 -14.40 -22.84
N PHE A 220 10.41 -15.21 -22.06
CA PHE A 220 9.71 -16.38 -22.57
C PHE A 220 8.74 -16.01 -23.71
N LEU A 221 7.86 -15.03 -23.49
CA LEU A 221 6.90 -14.56 -24.50
C LEU A 221 7.61 -14.06 -25.77
N CYS A 222 8.62 -13.20 -25.60
CA CYS A 222 9.40 -12.68 -26.73
C CYS A 222 10.10 -13.79 -27.51
N MET A 223 10.63 -14.81 -26.83
CA MET A 223 11.34 -15.92 -27.49
C MET A 223 10.39 -16.83 -28.29
N VAL A 224 9.16 -17.04 -27.83
CA VAL A 224 8.14 -17.80 -28.58
C VAL A 224 7.79 -17.08 -29.88
N ILE A 225 7.55 -15.78 -29.80
CA ILE A 225 7.24 -14.93 -30.97
C ILE A 225 8.43 -14.89 -31.93
N PHE A 226 9.63 -14.64 -31.39
CA PHE A 226 10.86 -14.60 -32.16
C PHE A 226 11.12 -15.91 -32.91
N TYR A 227 10.97 -17.06 -32.24
CA TYR A 227 11.14 -18.36 -32.88
C TYR A 227 10.18 -18.55 -34.06
N GLY A 228 8.91 -18.19 -33.91
CA GLY A 228 7.91 -18.29 -34.97
C GLY A 228 8.25 -17.41 -36.19
N VAL A 229 8.56 -16.14 -35.95
CA VAL A 229 8.91 -15.18 -37.01
C VAL A 229 10.21 -15.57 -37.70
N TYR A 230 11.26 -15.87 -36.94
CA TYR A 230 12.56 -16.25 -37.49
C TYR A 230 12.47 -17.55 -38.29
N ARG A 231 11.75 -18.56 -37.79
CA ARG A 231 11.52 -19.80 -38.54
C ARG A 231 10.82 -19.56 -39.86
N THR A 232 9.79 -18.70 -39.89
CA THR A 232 9.07 -18.34 -41.11
C THR A 232 10.01 -17.66 -42.11
N ALA A 233 10.84 -16.71 -41.64
CA ALA A 233 11.84 -16.04 -42.47
C ALA A 233 12.87 -17.04 -43.06
N LEU A 234 13.30 -18.04 -42.28
CA LEU A 234 14.22 -19.06 -42.77
C LEU A 234 13.58 -20.01 -43.78
N ILE A 235 12.31 -20.39 -43.59
CA ILE A 235 11.57 -21.24 -44.53
C ILE A 235 11.38 -20.51 -45.87
N ALA A 236 11.05 -19.22 -45.84
CA ALA A 236 10.89 -18.41 -47.04
C ALA A 236 12.18 -18.34 -47.89
N ARG A 237 13.36 -18.44 -47.28
CA ARG A 237 14.66 -18.44 -47.96
C ARG A 237 15.26 -19.84 -48.15
N LYS A 238 14.52 -20.91 -47.82
CA LYS A 238 15.03 -22.29 -47.84
C LYS A 238 15.58 -22.70 -49.21
N GLN A 239 14.90 -22.34 -50.30
CA GLN A 239 15.33 -22.65 -51.66
C GLN A 239 16.65 -21.97 -52.02
N GLN A 240 16.81 -20.70 -51.64
CA GLN A 240 18.04 -19.93 -51.86
C GLN A 240 19.21 -20.59 -51.13
N TYR A 241 19.01 -21.00 -49.86
CA TYR A 241 20.02 -21.75 -49.11
C TYR A 241 20.33 -23.12 -49.74
N GLY A 242 19.35 -23.76 -50.39
CA GLY A 242 19.53 -24.98 -51.17
C GLY A 242 20.47 -24.77 -52.37
N ILE A 243 20.24 -23.71 -53.15
CA ILE A 243 21.08 -23.35 -54.30
C ILE A 243 22.53 -23.10 -53.86
N LEU A 244 22.75 -22.32 -52.80
CA LEU A 244 24.08 -22.08 -52.22
C LEU A 244 24.79 -23.38 -51.83
N ARG A 245 24.06 -24.38 -51.32
CA ARG A 245 24.62 -25.71 -51.04
C ARG A 245 24.91 -26.53 -52.28
N ALA A 246 24.14 -26.40 -53.36
CA ALA A 246 24.42 -27.09 -54.62
C ALA A 246 25.67 -26.53 -55.32
N VAL A 247 25.94 -25.23 -55.18
CA VAL A 247 27.15 -24.57 -55.71
C VAL A 247 28.40 -24.91 -54.88
N GLY A 248 28.26 -25.60 -53.73
CA GLY A 248 29.39 -26.16 -52.97
C GLY A 248 29.62 -25.55 -51.57
N MET A 249 28.75 -24.65 -51.10
CA MET A 249 28.90 -24.07 -49.75
C MET A 249 28.77 -25.14 -48.65
N LYS A 250 29.72 -25.18 -47.70
CA LYS A 250 29.70 -26.16 -46.61
C LYS A 250 28.58 -25.87 -45.60
N LYS A 251 28.05 -26.93 -44.97
CA LYS A 251 27.01 -26.82 -43.92
C LYS A 251 27.37 -25.85 -42.79
N LYS A 252 28.63 -25.88 -42.33
CA LYS A 252 29.12 -25.01 -41.26
C LYS A 252 29.22 -23.54 -41.69
N GLU A 253 29.60 -23.29 -42.94
CA GLU A 253 29.71 -21.93 -43.51
C GLU A 253 28.32 -21.31 -43.70
N LEU A 254 27.37 -22.09 -44.21
CA LEU A 254 25.98 -21.66 -44.32
C LEU A 254 25.38 -21.32 -42.94
N LEU A 255 25.64 -22.13 -41.91
CA LEU A 255 25.15 -21.86 -40.54
C LEU A 255 25.77 -20.59 -39.95
N LYS A 256 27.08 -20.37 -40.16
CA LYS A 256 27.77 -19.15 -39.75
C LYS A 256 27.19 -17.92 -40.44
N MET A 257 26.90 -18.00 -41.74
CA MET A 257 26.29 -16.91 -42.50
C MET A 257 24.90 -16.55 -41.95
N MET A 258 24.05 -17.56 -41.67
CA MET A 258 22.72 -17.34 -41.08
C MET A 258 22.81 -16.67 -39.70
N LEU A 259 23.70 -17.16 -38.83
CA LEU A 259 23.92 -16.57 -37.50
C LEU A 259 24.50 -15.17 -37.58
N ALA A 260 25.45 -14.90 -38.49
CA ALA A 260 26.03 -13.58 -38.67
C ALA A 260 24.97 -12.57 -39.11
N GLY A 261 24.10 -12.93 -40.06
CA GLY A 261 22.98 -12.09 -40.49
C GLY A 261 22.00 -11.80 -39.34
N LEU A 262 21.69 -12.82 -38.52
CA LEU A 262 20.85 -12.65 -37.34
C LEU A 262 21.49 -11.67 -36.33
N TYR A 263 22.77 -11.83 -36.01
CA TYR A 263 23.47 -10.96 -35.07
C TYR A 263 23.62 -9.52 -35.58
N HIS A 264 23.80 -9.30 -36.89
CA HIS A 264 23.85 -7.94 -37.45
C HIS A 264 22.54 -7.19 -37.21
N ILE A 265 21.40 -7.83 -37.50
CA ILE A 265 20.07 -7.24 -37.24
C ILE A 265 19.89 -7.02 -35.74
N TYR A 266 20.30 -7.98 -34.91
CA TYR A 266 20.15 -7.91 -33.47
C TYR A 266 20.96 -6.77 -32.82
N ILE A 267 22.23 -6.60 -33.21
CA ILE A 267 23.12 -5.55 -32.70
C ILE A 267 22.57 -4.16 -33.04
N ILE A 268 22.02 -3.97 -34.24
CA ILE A 268 21.38 -2.71 -34.62
C ILE A 268 20.07 -2.52 -33.84
N SER A 269 19.31 -3.59 -33.59
CA SER A 269 18.00 -3.50 -32.93
C SER A 269 18.08 -3.18 -31.42
N ILE A 270 19.14 -3.59 -30.72
CA ILE A 270 19.32 -3.32 -29.29
C ILE A 270 19.27 -1.83 -28.92
N PRO A 271 20.11 -0.94 -29.49
CA PRO A 271 20.13 0.47 -29.11
C PRO A 271 18.80 1.15 -29.41
N PHE A 272 18.20 0.89 -30.58
CA PHE A 272 16.86 1.40 -30.91
C PHE A 272 15.81 0.89 -29.93
N GLY A 273 15.87 -0.39 -29.56
CA GLY A 273 14.95 -0.99 -28.61
C GLY A 273 15.09 -0.43 -27.19
N ILE A 274 16.31 -0.13 -26.73
CA ILE A 274 16.53 0.48 -25.41
C ILE A 274 16.03 1.92 -25.44
N MET A 275 16.46 2.70 -26.43
CA MET A 275 16.08 4.11 -26.59
C MET A 275 14.57 4.31 -26.67
N ALA A 276 13.89 3.53 -27.52
CA ALA A 276 12.43 3.57 -27.61
C ALA A 276 11.76 3.19 -26.28
N GLY A 277 12.34 2.23 -25.55
CA GLY A 277 11.80 1.83 -24.26
C GLY A 277 11.95 2.90 -23.18
N LEU A 278 13.09 3.58 -23.11
CA LEU A 278 13.30 4.71 -22.19
C LEU A 278 12.32 5.86 -22.49
N LEU A 279 12.14 6.19 -23.78
CA LEU A 279 11.23 7.23 -24.23
C LEU A 279 9.78 6.90 -23.86
N ILE A 280 9.32 5.68 -24.13
CA ILE A 280 7.96 5.23 -23.74
C ILE A 280 7.78 5.31 -22.22
N SER A 281 8.73 4.82 -21.43
CA SER A 281 8.64 4.90 -19.96
C SER A 281 8.54 6.34 -19.48
N PHE A 282 9.32 7.25 -20.05
CA PHE A 282 9.25 8.67 -19.72
C PHE A 282 7.85 9.27 -20.01
N PHE A 283 7.26 8.97 -21.16
CA PHE A 283 5.91 9.41 -21.49
C PHE A 283 4.86 8.83 -20.52
N VAL A 284 4.96 7.54 -20.19
CA VAL A 284 4.04 6.89 -19.25
C VAL A 284 4.12 7.55 -17.86
N ILE A 285 5.32 7.78 -17.34
CA ILE A 285 5.53 8.43 -16.04
C ILE A 285 4.99 9.88 -16.06
N LYS A 286 5.21 10.60 -17.16
CA LYS A 286 4.69 11.97 -17.33
C LYS A 286 3.16 12.02 -17.34
N ILE A 287 2.51 11.06 -18.01
CA ILE A 287 1.05 10.96 -18.05
C ILE A 287 0.46 10.55 -16.69
N SER A 288 1.21 9.79 -15.88
CA SER A 288 0.77 9.35 -14.56
C SER A 288 0.55 10.51 -13.57
N GLY A 289 1.17 11.68 -13.80
CA GLY A 289 1.05 12.85 -12.92
C GLY A 289 1.87 12.74 -11.61
N ASP A 290 2.53 11.61 -11.37
CA ASP A 290 3.31 11.35 -10.16
C ASP A 290 4.50 12.33 -9.96
N MET A 291 4.91 13.04 -11.03
CA MET A 291 6.02 14.00 -10.99
C MET A 291 5.68 15.35 -10.31
N GLU A 292 4.40 15.65 -10.06
CA GLU A 292 3.97 16.94 -9.49
C GLU A 292 3.91 16.95 -7.95
N LEU A 293 4.08 15.79 -7.31
CA LEU A 293 4.06 15.68 -5.85
C LEU A 293 5.39 16.16 -5.25
N GLU A 294 5.35 17.24 -4.45
CA GLU A 294 6.49 17.72 -3.68
C GLU A 294 6.46 17.15 -2.26
N ILE A 295 7.48 16.36 -1.91
CA ILE A 295 7.61 15.73 -0.60
C ILE A 295 8.89 16.23 0.06
N TYR A 296 8.86 16.39 1.38
CA TYR A 296 9.97 16.88 2.17
C TYR A 296 10.35 15.87 3.25
N PHE A 297 11.62 15.46 3.30
CA PHE A 297 12.20 14.71 4.41
C PHE A 297 13.44 15.46 4.91
N TYR A 298 13.61 15.57 6.22
CA TYR A 298 14.74 16.27 6.84
C TYR A 298 14.95 17.70 6.29
N ASN A 299 13.86 18.44 6.07
CA ASN A 299 13.87 19.77 5.46
C ASN A 299 14.39 19.82 3.99
N GLU A 300 14.61 18.68 3.34
CA GLU A 300 15.03 18.57 1.95
C GLU A 300 13.91 18.11 1.04
N ARG A 301 13.84 18.70 -0.16
CA ARG A 301 12.86 18.30 -1.19
C ARG A 301 13.30 17.02 -1.87
N ILE A 302 12.43 16.02 -1.86
CA ILE A 302 12.60 14.81 -2.68
C ILE A 302 11.79 14.96 -3.96
N LYS A 303 12.48 14.81 -5.09
CA LYS A 303 11.84 14.78 -6.41
C LYS A 303 11.62 13.35 -6.82
N PHE A 304 10.45 13.05 -7.36
CA PHE A 304 10.20 11.81 -8.07
C PHE A 304 10.97 11.83 -9.39
N VAL A 305 12.09 11.12 -9.44
CA VAL A 305 12.92 10.98 -10.64
C VAL A 305 12.73 9.55 -11.16
N PRO A 306 12.56 9.36 -12.48
CA PRO A 306 12.53 8.04 -13.08
C PRO A 306 13.82 7.27 -12.75
N VAL A 307 13.67 6.06 -12.24
CA VAL A 307 14.82 5.19 -11.92
C VAL A 307 15.15 4.35 -13.14
N ILE A 308 16.38 4.47 -13.65
CA ILE A 308 16.87 3.71 -14.80
C ILE A 308 17.78 2.58 -14.29
N PRO A 309 17.31 1.32 -14.22
CA PRO A 309 18.09 0.18 -13.75
C PRO A 309 19.03 -0.35 -14.84
N VAL A 310 20.16 0.34 -15.05
CA VAL A 310 21.11 0.05 -16.13
C VAL A 310 21.65 -1.38 -16.04
N ILE A 311 22.03 -1.84 -14.84
CA ILE A 311 22.64 -3.17 -14.63
C ILE A 311 21.64 -4.27 -15.02
N GLN A 312 20.37 -4.11 -14.64
CA GLN A 312 19.30 -5.08 -14.87
C GLN A 312 18.93 -5.12 -16.36
N ILE A 313 18.88 -3.96 -17.02
CA ILE A 313 18.66 -3.88 -18.47
C ILE A 313 19.82 -4.58 -19.20
N LEU A 314 21.07 -4.31 -18.82
CA LEU A 314 22.24 -4.96 -19.41
C LEU A 314 22.22 -6.48 -19.19
N ALA A 315 21.97 -6.94 -17.96
CA ALA A 315 21.86 -8.36 -17.65
C ALA A 315 20.76 -9.06 -18.48
N GLY A 316 19.57 -8.46 -18.57
CA GLY A 316 18.47 -8.99 -19.37
C GLY A 316 18.78 -9.00 -20.88
N THR A 317 19.47 -7.99 -21.40
CA THR A 317 19.92 -7.97 -22.81
C THR A 317 21.01 -9.02 -23.08
N ALA A 318 21.90 -9.29 -22.13
CA ALA A 318 22.90 -10.35 -22.26
C ALA A 318 22.23 -11.74 -22.34
N VAL A 319 21.26 -12.01 -21.47
CA VAL A 319 20.47 -13.25 -21.50
C VAL A 319 19.71 -13.40 -22.82
N LEU A 320 19.05 -12.34 -23.30
CA LEU A 320 18.37 -12.34 -24.60
C LEU A 320 19.33 -12.66 -25.75
N THR A 321 20.54 -12.10 -25.72
CA THR A 321 21.56 -12.34 -26.76
C THR A 321 21.93 -13.82 -26.86
N VAL A 322 22.15 -14.47 -25.72
CA VAL A 322 22.46 -15.91 -25.65
C VAL A 322 21.29 -16.74 -26.17
N LEU A 323 20.06 -16.41 -25.77
CA LEU A 323 18.86 -17.14 -26.18
C LEU A 323 18.55 -16.98 -27.68
N VAL A 324 18.70 -15.77 -28.23
CA VAL A 324 18.57 -15.50 -29.67
C VAL A 324 19.61 -16.29 -30.46
N GLY A 325 20.86 -16.34 -29.99
CA GLY A 325 21.91 -17.15 -30.59
C GLY A 325 21.58 -18.64 -30.59
N LEU A 326 21.12 -19.17 -29.45
CA LEU A 326 20.77 -20.58 -29.28
C LEU A 326 19.59 -20.99 -30.17
N THR A 327 18.53 -20.19 -30.19
CA THR A 327 17.36 -20.44 -31.05
C THR A 327 17.71 -20.31 -32.53
N GLY A 328 18.51 -19.31 -32.89
CA GLY A 328 19.07 -19.15 -34.23
C GLY A 328 19.86 -20.37 -34.69
N TYR A 329 20.72 -20.91 -33.82
CA TYR A 329 21.52 -22.10 -34.08
C TYR A 329 20.64 -23.35 -34.25
N ILE A 330 19.67 -23.58 -33.36
CA ILE A 330 18.76 -24.74 -33.42
C ILE A 330 17.92 -24.70 -34.71
N ALA A 331 17.34 -23.55 -35.03
CA ALA A 331 16.52 -23.37 -36.23
C ALA A 331 17.36 -23.50 -37.52
N GLY A 332 18.54 -22.88 -37.57
CA GLY A 332 19.45 -22.97 -38.70
C GLY A 332 19.98 -24.40 -38.92
N LYS A 333 20.43 -25.06 -37.87
CA LYS A 333 20.93 -26.45 -37.94
C LYS A 333 19.90 -27.39 -38.55
N LYS A 334 18.63 -27.24 -38.15
CA LYS A 334 17.52 -28.06 -38.63
C LYS A 334 17.26 -27.94 -40.13
N ILE A 335 17.49 -26.77 -40.71
CA ILE A 335 17.34 -26.53 -42.16
C ILE A 335 18.53 -27.14 -42.91
N ILE A 336 19.73 -26.95 -42.38
CA ILE A 336 20.98 -27.37 -43.03
C ILE A 336 21.17 -28.89 -43.00
N THR A 337 20.53 -29.60 -42.07
CA THR A 337 20.53 -31.07 -42.03
C THR A 337 19.76 -31.72 -43.18
N GLY A 338 18.87 -31.00 -43.87
CA GLY A 338 18.14 -31.50 -45.05
C GLY A 338 19.05 -31.86 -46.24
N SER A 339 18.58 -32.73 -47.12
CA SER A 339 19.31 -33.04 -48.36
C SER A 339 19.26 -31.86 -49.34
N VAL A 340 20.25 -31.75 -50.25
CA VAL A 340 20.31 -30.64 -51.22
C VAL A 340 19.10 -30.67 -52.16
N ILE A 341 18.68 -31.87 -52.57
CA ILE A 341 17.49 -32.08 -53.40
C ILE A 341 16.24 -31.62 -52.64
N GLU A 342 16.07 -32.00 -51.38
CA GLU A 342 14.93 -31.58 -50.52
C GLU A 342 14.92 -30.07 -50.20
N LEU A 343 16.06 -29.39 -50.34
CA LEU A 343 16.15 -27.94 -50.17
C LEU A 343 15.76 -27.17 -51.44
N ILE A 344 16.08 -27.71 -52.62
CA ILE A 344 15.88 -27.05 -53.93
C ILE A 344 14.54 -27.44 -54.55
N SER A 345 14.16 -28.70 -54.44
CA SER A 345 12.90 -29.18 -54.97
C SER A 345 11.80 -28.88 -53.94
N GLU A 346 10.84 -28.03 -54.30
CA GLU A 346 9.58 -27.92 -53.58
C GLU A 346 8.74 -29.21 -53.64
N THR A 347 9.20 -30.24 -54.36
CA THR A 347 8.61 -31.58 -54.32
C THR A 347 8.83 -32.20 -52.96
N VAL A 348 7.76 -32.13 -52.17
CA VAL A 348 7.49 -32.95 -51.01
C VAL A 348 7.65 -34.42 -51.40
N THR A 349 8.85 -34.98 -51.29
CA THR A 349 9.00 -36.40 -50.99
C THR A 349 8.79 -36.54 -49.49
N GLY A 350 7.55 -36.30 -49.05
CA GLY A 350 7.10 -36.91 -47.82
C GLY A 350 7.23 -38.41 -48.02
N LYS A 351 7.89 -39.11 -47.10
CA LYS A 351 7.69 -40.56 -46.96
C LYS A 351 6.19 -40.80 -47.08
N ALA A 352 5.79 -41.57 -48.09
CA ALA A 352 4.45 -42.10 -48.26
C ALA A 352 4.17 -43.06 -47.08
N GLY A 353 3.93 -42.49 -45.91
CA GLY A 353 3.75 -43.18 -44.64
C GLY A 353 2.53 -42.62 -43.93
N LYS A 354 1.41 -43.28 -44.18
CA LYS A 354 0.07 -43.12 -43.58
C LYS A 354 -0.74 -41.88 -44.00
N GLN A 355 -1.86 -42.19 -44.65
CA GLN A 355 -2.91 -41.30 -45.15
C GLN A 355 -3.39 -40.32 -44.05
N GLY A 356 -3.34 -39.02 -44.34
CA GLY A 356 -3.83 -37.97 -43.45
C GLY A 356 -5.34 -37.70 -43.62
N ILE A 357 -5.98 -37.35 -42.51
CA ILE A 357 -7.44 -37.23 -42.24
C ILE A 357 -8.23 -36.29 -43.18
N PHE A 358 -7.58 -35.51 -44.06
CA PHE A 358 -8.24 -34.57 -44.98
C PHE A 358 -7.86 -34.82 -46.45
N ARG A 359 -8.53 -35.79 -47.10
CA ARG A 359 -8.53 -35.91 -48.57
C ARG A 359 -9.49 -34.87 -49.14
N ILE A 360 -9.03 -34.04 -50.07
CA ILE A 360 -9.89 -33.09 -50.81
C ILE A 360 -10.89 -33.95 -51.61
N ARG A 361 -12.13 -34.07 -51.09
CA ARG A 361 -13.22 -34.74 -51.80
C ARG A 361 -13.87 -33.72 -52.72
N LYS A 362 -14.04 -34.07 -53.99
CA LYS A 362 -14.58 -33.22 -55.08
C LYS A 362 -16.07 -32.85 -54.92
N SER A 363 -16.66 -32.94 -53.71
CA SER A 363 -18.11 -32.99 -53.50
C SER A 363 -18.62 -32.04 -52.40
N GLY A 364 -18.11 -30.82 -52.30
CA GLY A 364 -18.67 -29.81 -51.40
C GLY A 364 -18.62 -28.43 -52.04
N GLY A 365 -19.64 -27.60 -51.79
CA GLY A 365 -19.77 -26.24 -52.31
C GLY A 365 -18.54 -25.36 -52.00
N LYS A 366 -18.45 -24.19 -52.66
CA LYS A 366 -17.25 -23.30 -52.65
C LYS A 366 -16.67 -23.06 -51.24
N THR A 367 -17.52 -22.96 -50.22
CA THR A 367 -17.14 -22.80 -48.80
C THR A 367 -16.48 -24.04 -48.20
N SER A 368 -17.00 -25.24 -48.49
CA SER A 368 -16.41 -26.51 -48.04
C SER A 368 -15.02 -26.74 -48.66
N THR A 369 -14.85 -26.38 -49.93
CA THR A 369 -13.54 -26.46 -50.60
C THR A 369 -12.52 -25.50 -49.98
N LEU A 370 -12.94 -24.27 -49.65
CA LEU A 370 -12.10 -23.29 -48.94
C LEU A 370 -11.66 -23.79 -47.56
N PHE A 371 -12.58 -24.35 -46.76
CA PHE A 371 -12.24 -24.92 -45.44
C PHE A 371 -11.29 -26.11 -45.54
N GLN A 372 -11.49 -27.00 -46.52
CA GLN A 372 -10.59 -28.15 -46.75
C GLN A 372 -9.19 -27.70 -47.21
N MET A 373 -9.12 -26.65 -48.05
CA MET A 373 -7.84 -26.06 -48.43
C MET A 373 -7.15 -25.41 -47.22
N ALA A 374 -7.86 -24.56 -46.47
CA ALA A 374 -7.33 -23.92 -45.27
C ALA A 374 -6.81 -24.93 -44.25
N GLY A 375 -7.58 -25.99 -43.95
CA GLY A 375 -7.17 -27.07 -43.05
C GLY A 375 -5.94 -27.83 -43.55
N LYS A 376 -5.85 -28.10 -44.86
CA LYS A 376 -4.67 -28.72 -45.47
C LYS A 376 -3.44 -27.82 -45.39
N TYR A 377 -3.58 -26.51 -45.59
CA TYR A 377 -2.47 -25.55 -45.44
C TYR A 377 -1.99 -25.45 -43.98
N ILE A 378 -2.92 -25.42 -43.02
CA ILE A 378 -2.59 -25.39 -41.59
C ILE A 378 -1.86 -26.66 -41.16
N MET A 379 -2.33 -27.84 -41.60
CA MET A 379 -1.72 -29.12 -41.25
C MET A 379 -0.43 -29.42 -42.01
N LYS A 380 -0.21 -28.81 -43.18
CA LYS A 380 1.04 -28.96 -43.96
C LYS A 380 2.28 -28.50 -43.18
N ASP A 381 2.12 -27.49 -42.31
CA ASP A 381 3.16 -27.09 -41.37
C ASP A 381 2.58 -26.84 -39.97
N LEU A 382 2.10 -27.93 -39.35
CA LEU A 382 1.48 -27.91 -38.03
C LEU A 382 2.34 -27.19 -36.97
N LYS A 383 3.66 -27.25 -37.11
CA LYS A 383 4.58 -26.55 -36.20
C LYS A 383 4.47 -25.03 -36.38
N THR A 384 4.50 -24.52 -37.62
CA THR A 384 4.42 -23.06 -37.87
C THR A 384 3.04 -22.54 -37.49
N SER A 385 1.99 -23.27 -37.86
CA SER A 385 0.61 -22.94 -37.51
C SER A 385 0.40 -22.92 -35.99
N CYS A 386 0.93 -23.90 -35.25
CA CYS A 386 0.85 -23.93 -33.80
C CYS A 386 1.55 -22.70 -33.18
N PHE A 387 2.75 -22.33 -33.62
CA PHE A 387 3.44 -21.14 -33.12
C PHE A 387 2.70 -19.84 -33.45
N ALA A 388 2.10 -19.71 -34.63
CA ALA A 388 1.29 -18.55 -35.00
C ALA A 388 0.03 -18.43 -34.12
N VAL A 389 -0.70 -19.52 -33.94
CA VAL A 389 -1.87 -19.58 -33.04
C VAL A 389 -1.45 -19.26 -31.61
N LEU A 390 -0.36 -19.84 -31.12
CA LEU A 390 0.14 -19.61 -29.76
C LEU A 390 0.52 -18.13 -29.55
N THR A 391 1.11 -17.48 -30.56
CA THR A 391 1.40 -16.04 -30.53
C THR A 391 0.13 -15.18 -30.44
N ILE A 392 -0.89 -15.50 -31.24
CA ILE A 392 -2.18 -14.79 -31.20
C ILE A 392 -2.87 -15.02 -29.85
N CYS A 393 -2.89 -16.26 -29.37
CA CYS A 393 -3.45 -16.61 -28.07
C CYS A 393 -2.76 -15.85 -26.93
N LEU A 394 -1.43 -15.75 -26.94
CA LEU A 394 -0.69 -14.97 -25.94
C LEU A 394 -1.04 -13.48 -25.98
N GLY A 395 -1.21 -12.91 -27.17
CA GLY A 395 -1.66 -11.52 -27.31
C GLY A 395 -3.06 -11.31 -26.73
N ILE A 396 -3.99 -12.22 -27.06
CA ILE A 396 -5.37 -12.17 -26.56
C ILE A 396 -5.40 -12.35 -25.04
N THR A 397 -4.72 -13.35 -24.49
CA THR A 397 -4.72 -13.61 -23.04
C THR A 397 -4.10 -12.46 -22.25
N LEU A 398 -3.06 -11.82 -22.77
CA LEU A 398 -2.46 -10.65 -22.13
C LEU A 398 -3.43 -9.46 -22.15
N PHE A 399 -4.10 -9.20 -23.27
CA PHE A 399 -5.08 -8.11 -23.38
C PHE A 399 -6.30 -8.35 -22.49
N THR A 400 -6.90 -9.55 -22.56
CA THR A 400 -8.07 -9.90 -21.75
C THR A 400 -7.72 -9.96 -20.27
N GLY A 401 -6.52 -10.44 -19.91
CA GLY A 401 -6.03 -10.43 -18.53
C GLY A 401 -5.85 -9.02 -17.97
N LEU A 402 -5.31 -8.09 -18.75
CA LEU A 402 -5.20 -6.68 -18.37
C LEU A 402 -6.58 -6.01 -18.24
N ALA A 403 -7.48 -6.26 -19.20
CA ALA A 403 -8.85 -5.73 -19.15
C ALA A 403 -9.63 -6.27 -17.94
N TYR A 404 -9.50 -7.56 -17.65
CA TYR A 404 -10.07 -8.19 -16.46
C TYR A 404 -9.53 -7.56 -15.18
N ARG A 405 -8.20 -7.39 -15.07
CA ARG A 405 -7.58 -6.75 -13.90
C ARG A 405 -8.02 -5.29 -13.73
N ALA A 406 -8.18 -4.54 -14.82
CA ALA A 406 -8.70 -3.19 -14.77
C ALA A 406 -10.16 -3.16 -14.29
N GLY A 407 -10.99 -4.10 -14.77
CA GLY A 407 -12.37 -4.29 -14.32
C GLY A 407 -12.47 -4.64 -12.84
N THR A 408 -11.71 -5.65 -12.39
CA THR A 408 -11.72 -6.06 -10.97
C THR A 408 -11.16 -4.98 -10.05
N LEU A 409 -10.14 -4.22 -10.47
CA LEU A 409 -9.62 -3.10 -9.70
C LEU A 409 -10.65 -1.97 -9.59
N LYS A 410 -11.46 -1.74 -10.64
CA LYS A 410 -12.56 -0.77 -10.60
C LYS A 410 -13.63 -1.22 -9.59
N THR A 411 -14.09 -2.47 -9.67
CA THR A 411 -15.05 -3.03 -8.72
C THR A 411 -14.51 -3.00 -7.30
N PHE A 412 -13.25 -3.39 -7.08
CA PHE A 412 -12.63 -3.34 -5.76
C PHE A 412 -12.56 -1.91 -5.20
N ARG A 413 -12.29 -0.91 -6.04
CA ARG A 413 -12.34 0.51 -5.64
C ARG A 413 -13.77 0.94 -5.30
N GLU A 414 -14.78 0.46 -6.02
CA GLU A 414 -16.20 0.70 -5.72
C GLU A 414 -16.61 0.04 -4.40
N ASP A 415 -16.28 -1.23 -4.18
CA ASP A 415 -16.52 -1.94 -2.92
C ASP A 415 -15.80 -1.29 -1.74
N THR A 416 -14.55 -0.84 -1.95
CA THR A 416 -13.78 -0.12 -0.91
C THR A 416 -14.41 1.23 -0.58
N LYS A 417 -14.99 1.93 -1.56
CA LYS A 417 -15.75 3.17 -1.35
C LYS A 417 -17.04 2.92 -0.55
N ASP A 418 -17.68 1.77 -0.76
CA ASP A 418 -18.87 1.39 0.00
C ASP A 418 -18.54 0.86 1.40
N MET A 419 -17.36 0.26 1.60
CA MET A 419 -16.91 -0.30 2.88
C MET A 419 -16.35 0.77 3.84
N ASN A 420 -15.63 1.77 3.34
CA ASN A 420 -15.15 2.87 4.17
C ASN A 420 -16.27 3.89 4.39
N TYR A 421 -16.84 3.85 5.60
CA TYR A 421 -17.92 4.70 6.13
C TYR A 421 -18.18 6.02 5.39
N LEU A 422 -19.40 6.10 4.85
CA LEU A 422 -20.07 7.24 4.24
C LEU A 422 -19.50 7.65 2.87
N ASN A 423 -20.22 7.24 1.82
CA ASN A 423 -20.10 7.59 0.38
C ASN A 423 -20.16 9.11 0.12
N GLY A 424 -19.30 9.90 0.75
CA GLY A 424 -19.07 11.32 0.50
C GLY A 424 -17.70 11.49 -0.13
N GLU A 425 -17.52 12.55 -0.89
CA GLU A 425 -16.23 12.87 -1.52
C GLU A 425 -15.22 13.40 -0.49
N TYR A 426 -15.73 13.97 0.61
CA TYR A 426 -14.95 14.49 1.72
C TYR A 426 -15.58 14.10 3.06
N THR A 427 -14.73 13.89 4.06
CA THR A 427 -15.13 13.63 5.45
C THR A 427 -14.40 14.60 6.37
N VAL A 428 -15.16 15.36 7.15
CA VAL A 428 -14.62 16.18 8.25
C VAL A 428 -14.89 15.40 9.54
N THR A 429 -13.84 14.90 10.18
CA THR A 429 -13.93 14.04 11.35
C THR A 429 -12.87 14.38 12.38
N MET A 430 -13.11 13.97 13.61
CA MET A 430 -12.11 13.94 14.69
C MET A 430 -11.64 12.50 14.93
N LEU A 431 -10.59 12.35 15.75
CA LEU A 431 -10.01 11.06 16.15
C LEU A 431 -10.98 10.15 16.93
N GLY A 432 -11.94 10.74 17.64
CA GLY A 432 -12.86 10.00 18.49
C GLY A 432 -14.09 10.83 18.90
N PHE A 433 -15.04 10.15 19.54
CA PHE A 433 -16.28 10.72 20.08
C PHE A 433 -16.25 10.68 21.62
N ASP A 434 -15.09 10.96 22.20
CA ASP A 434 -14.88 10.82 23.65
C ASP A 434 -15.68 11.85 24.46
N SER A 435 -16.13 12.92 23.81
CA SER A 435 -17.04 13.92 24.35
C SER A 435 -18.04 14.39 23.31
N VAL A 436 -19.29 14.57 23.73
CA VAL A 436 -20.36 15.17 22.90
C VAL A 436 -20.10 16.62 22.51
N LYS A 437 -19.17 17.29 23.19
CA LYS A 437 -18.81 18.70 22.94
C LYS A 437 -17.77 18.84 21.82
N GLN A 438 -17.19 17.73 21.35
CA GLN A 438 -16.19 17.70 20.29
C GLN A 438 -16.87 17.45 18.93
N GLY A 439 -16.41 18.15 17.88
CA GLY A 439 -16.87 17.98 16.51
C GLY A 439 -17.16 19.30 15.80
N VAL A 440 -17.74 19.19 14.61
CA VAL A 440 -18.17 20.35 13.82
C VAL A 440 -19.47 20.92 14.41
N PRO A 441 -19.52 22.23 14.76
CA PRO A 441 -20.74 22.88 15.23
C PRO A 441 -21.90 22.72 14.26
N ARG A 442 -23.12 22.59 14.80
CA ARG A 442 -24.35 22.50 13.97
C ARG A 442 -24.58 23.73 13.09
N GLN A 443 -24.05 24.89 13.48
CA GLN A 443 -24.13 26.12 12.69
C GLN A 443 -23.28 26.00 11.43
N ASP A 444 -22.02 25.61 11.57
CA ASP A 444 -21.08 25.40 10.47
C ASP A 444 -21.59 24.33 9.49
N VAL A 445 -22.21 23.25 9.99
CA VAL A 445 -22.87 22.25 9.15
C VAL A 445 -23.95 22.89 8.25
N LYS A 446 -24.74 23.84 8.78
CA LYS A 446 -25.75 24.55 8.00
C LYS A 446 -25.12 25.49 6.97
N GLU A 447 -23.94 26.05 7.26
CA GLU A 447 -23.19 26.85 6.30
C GLU A 447 -22.65 25.98 5.16
N ILE A 448 -22.10 24.80 5.49
CA ILE A 448 -21.66 23.82 4.48
C ILE A 448 -22.83 23.40 3.58
N GLN A 449 -24.02 23.19 4.14
CA GLN A 449 -25.22 22.87 3.37
C GLN A 449 -25.66 23.98 2.39
N LYS A 450 -25.27 25.24 2.62
CA LYS A 450 -25.61 26.37 1.73
C LYS A 450 -24.66 26.52 0.55
N ILE A 451 -23.51 25.83 0.56
CA ILE A 451 -22.55 25.86 -0.54
C ILE A 451 -23.21 25.20 -1.76
N LYS A 452 -23.24 25.92 -2.89
CA LYS A 452 -24.00 25.53 -4.09
C LYS A 452 -23.57 24.17 -4.66
N GLU A 453 -22.29 23.86 -4.54
CA GLU A 453 -21.66 22.64 -5.03
C GLU A 453 -21.90 21.43 -4.09
N VAL A 454 -22.39 21.66 -2.87
CA VAL A 454 -22.64 20.60 -1.88
C VAL A 454 -24.03 20.02 -2.08
N ALA A 455 -24.09 18.82 -2.69
CA ALA A 455 -25.34 18.14 -2.95
C ALA A 455 -26.01 17.57 -1.69
N VAL A 456 -25.22 16.96 -0.78
CA VAL A 456 -25.73 16.28 0.42
C VAL A 456 -24.73 16.39 1.56
N VAL A 457 -25.20 16.78 2.75
CA VAL A 457 -24.41 16.74 3.99
C VAL A 457 -24.92 15.63 4.89
N LYS A 458 -24.00 14.75 5.30
CA LYS A 458 -24.26 13.63 6.22
C LYS A 458 -23.56 13.93 7.53
N THR A 459 -24.28 13.80 8.64
CA THR A 459 -23.71 14.10 9.97
C THR A 459 -23.93 12.95 10.93
N ALA A 460 -22.96 12.74 11.80
CA ALA A 460 -23.01 11.79 12.90
C ALA A 460 -22.51 12.46 14.19
N SER A 461 -23.07 12.08 15.32
CA SER A 461 -22.61 12.48 16.66
C SER A 461 -22.62 11.25 17.56
N GLY A 462 -21.61 11.09 18.41
CA GLY A 462 -21.46 9.97 19.33
C GLY A 462 -21.68 10.40 20.78
N LEU A 463 -22.45 9.61 21.52
CA LEU A 463 -22.65 9.72 22.97
C LEU A 463 -22.07 8.47 23.63
N PRO A 464 -20.97 8.58 24.41
CA PRO A 464 -20.48 7.47 25.22
C PRO A 464 -21.55 7.06 26.24
N ILE A 465 -21.80 5.75 26.33
CA ILE A 465 -22.79 5.16 27.24
C ILE A 465 -22.22 3.91 27.93
N ARG A 466 -22.94 3.46 28.96
CA ARG A 466 -22.70 2.20 29.67
C ARG A 466 -23.91 1.30 29.47
N VAL A 467 -23.74 0.15 28.82
CA VAL A 467 -24.79 -0.86 28.65
C VAL A 467 -24.78 -1.78 29.86
N ILE A 468 -25.92 -1.95 30.53
CA ILE A 468 -26.04 -2.82 31.70
C ILE A 468 -25.97 -4.29 31.28
N ASP A 469 -25.21 -5.09 32.01
CA ASP A 469 -25.11 -6.53 31.82
C ASP A 469 -26.35 -7.26 32.34
N GLU A 470 -27.25 -7.61 31.42
CA GLU A 470 -28.39 -8.47 31.70
C GLU A 470 -27.92 -9.94 31.75
N LYS A 471 -27.86 -10.53 32.95
CA LYS A 471 -27.35 -11.91 33.19
C LYS A 471 -28.00 -12.99 32.33
N ASP A 472 -29.22 -12.78 31.86
CA ASP A 472 -29.98 -13.73 31.03
C ASP A 472 -29.59 -13.68 29.54
N ARG A 473 -28.81 -12.67 29.12
CA ARG A 473 -28.38 -12.49 27.74
C ARG A 473 -27.11 -13.29 27.45
N LYS A 474 -27.23 -14.27 26.55
CA LYS A 474 -26.07 -15.02 26.07
C LYS A 474 -25.11 -14.11 25.31
N ARG A 475 -23.83 -14.18 25.67
CA ARG A 475 -22.73 -13.47 25.03
C ARG A 475 -21.50 -14.36 24.82
N ASN A 476 -20.59 -13.91 23.96
CA ASN A 476 -19.26 -14.50 23.84
C ASN A 476 -18.33 -13.96 24.93
N SER A 477 -18.35 -14.59 26.12
CA SER A 477 -17.54 -14.15 27.27
C SER A 477 -16.03 -14.22 27.00
N GLU A 478 -15.55 -15.21 26.25
CA GLU A 478 -14.12 -15.35 25.92
C GLU A 478 -13.59 -14.10 25.20
N TYR A 479 -14.34 -13.60 24.22
CA TYR A 479 -13.97 -12.39 23.49
C TYR A 479 -13.93 -11.15 24.41
N TYR A 480 -14.98 -10.93 25.21
CA TYR A 480 -15.05 -9.76 26.08
C TYR A 480 -13.99 -9.80 27.19
N ASP A 481 -13.69 -10.98 27.75
CA ASP A 481 -12.65 -11.17 28.76
C ASP A 481 -11.25 -10.93 28.20
N ASP A 482 -10.96 -11.43 27.00
CA ASP A 482 -9.70 -11.13 26.30
C ASP A 482 -9.58 -9.64 25.99
N MET A 483 -10.63 -9.02 25.45
CA MET A 483 -10.64 -7.60 25.13
C MET A 483 -10.41 -6.74 26.37
N ASN A 484 -11.10 -7.04 27.49
CA ASN A 484 -10.90 -6.37 28.77
C ASN A 484 -9.48 -6.53 29.31
N ARG A 485 -8.90 -7.74 29.21
CA ARG A 485 -7.53 -8.01 29.65
C ARG A 485 -6.52 -7.19 28.84
N ARG A 486 -6.69 -7.12 27.52
CA ARG A 486 -5.84 -6.31 26.64
C ARG A 486 -5.98 -4.83 26.94
N PHE A 487 -7.19 -4.31 27.05
CA PHE A 487 -7.42 -2.90 27.37
C PHE A 487 -6.82 -2.54 28.74
N LYS A 488 -7.02 -3.39 29.76
CA LYS A 488 -6.42 -3.17 31.09
C LYS A 488 -4.90 -3.16 31.06
N LYS A 489 -4.27 -4.02 30.24
CA LYS A 489 -2.81 -4.09 30.09
C LYS A 489 -2.24 -2.83 29.42
N TYR A 490 -2.88 -2.33 28.37
CA TYR A 490 -2.33 -1.23 27.56
C TYR A 490 -2.80 0.15 28.01
N ASN A 491 -4.03 0.28 28.51
CA ASN A 491 -4.67 1.55 28.86
C ASN A 491 -4.82 1.75 30.38
N GLY A 492 -4.58 0.71 31.19
CA GLY A 492 -4.69 0.77 32.65
C GLY A 492 -6.12 0.70 33.19
N TYR A 493 -7.12 0.43 32.33
CA TYR A 493 -8.53 0.24 32.71
C TYR A 493 -9.24 -0.75 31.77
N SER A 494 -10.35 -1.35 32.24
CA SER A 494 -11.15 -2.31 31.49
C SER A 494 -12.29 -1.63 30.74
N LEU A 495 -12.79 -2.24 29.65
CA LEU A 495 -13.98 -1.76 28.92
C LEU A 495 -15.30 -2.23 29.56
N ALA A 496 -15.24 -3.17 30.50
CA ALA A 496 -16.35 -3.56 31.35
C ALA A 496 -15.94 -3.61 32.82
N GLY A 497 -16.87 -3.31 33.72
CA GLY A 497 -16.62 -3.26 35.14
C GLY A 497 -17.86 -2.87 35.94
N HIS A 498 -17.70 -2.83 37.26
CA HIS A 498 -18.74 -2.30 38.14
C HIS A 498 -18.65 -0.78 38.21
N ASP A 499 -19.77 -0.10 37.99
CA ASP A 499 -19.92 1.36 38.14
C ASP A 499 -20.42 1.81 39.51
N GLY A 500 -20.28 0.93 40.51
CA GLY A 500 -20.81 1.12 41.87
C GLY A 500 -22.13 0.40 42.11
N SER A 501 -22.99 0.25 41.08
CA SER A 501 -24.30 -0.40 41.20
C SER A 501 -24.43 -1.63 40.29
N ASP A 502 -24.16 -1.46 39.00
CA ASP A 502 -24.33 -2.51 38.00
C ASP A 502 -22.99 -2.93 37.40
N TYR A 503 -22.95 -4.14 36.85
CA TYR A 503 -21.88 -4.51 35.92
C TYR A 503 -22.23 -3.98 34.54
N VAL A 504 -21.34 -3.19 33.93
CA VAL A 504 -21.64 -2.46 32.68
C VAL A 504 -20.54 -2.63 31.64
N PHE A 505 -20.91 -2.50 30.37
CA PHE A 505 -20.03 -2.45 29.21
C PHE A 505 -19.99 -1.02 28.64
N GLN A 506 -18.79 -0.48 28.42
CA GLN A 506 -18.63 0.77 27.67
C GLN A 506 -19.06 0.58 26.22
N SER A 507 -19.91 1.47 25.74
CA SER A 507 -20.41 1.49 24.37
C SER A 507 -20.69 2.94 23.93
N MET A 508 -21.25 3.11 22.74
CA MET A 508 -21.56 4.41 22.19
C MET A 508 -22.87 4.38 21.42
N ILE A 509 -23.67 5.43 21.59
CA ILE A 509 -24.85 5.69 20.76
C ILE A 509 -24.48 6.71 19.70
N TYR A 510 -24.81 6.41 18.45
CA TYR A 510 -24.60 7.33 17.34
C TYR A 510 -25.93 7.96 16.91
N GLY A 511 -26.00 9.29 16.96
CA GLY A 511 -27.06 10.08 16.36
C GLY A 511 -26.71 10.45 14.92
N TYR A 512 -27.56 10.06 13.96
CA TYR A 512 -27.38 10.34 12.54
C TYR A 512 -28.47 11.26 12.01
N ASN A 513 -28.15 12.10 11.02
CA ASN A 513 -29.20 12.83 10.32
C ASN A 513 -30.00 11.92 9.37
N THR A 514 -31.17 12.39 8.96
CA THR A 514 -32.13 11.66 8.11
C THR A 514 -31.50 11.09 6.83
N GLU A 515 -30.57 11.82 6.21
CA GLU A 515 -29.90 11.37 4.97
C GLU A 515 -29.06 10.11 5.17
N VAL A 516 -28.40 9.98 6.33
CA VAL A 516 -27.68 8.75 6.67
C VAL A 516 -28.65 7.63 7.04
N LEU A 517 -29.69 7.94 7.83
CA LEU A 517 -30.70 6.96 8.23
C LEU A 517 -31.40 6.31 7.03
N LYS A 518 -31.78 7.08 6.00
CA LYS A 518 -32.33 6.56 4.73
C LYS A 518 -31.39 5.56 4.07
N LYS A 519 -30.08 5.86 4.04
CA LYS A 519 -29.07 4.98 3.45
C LYS A 519 -28.81 3.72 4.27
N LEU A 520 -28.98 3.79 5.59
CA LEU A 520 -28.81 2.64 6.49
C LEU A 520 -29.92 1.60 6.35
N GLN A 521 -31.13 1.98 5.89
CA GLN A 521 -32.27 1.05 5.75
C GLN A 521 -31.94 -0.21 4.95
N LYS A 522 -31.17 -0.10 3.85
CA LYS A 522 -30.82 -1.24 3.00
C LYS A 522 -29.90 -2.26 3.67
N TYR A 523 -29.31 -1.92 4.81
CA TYR A 523 -28.38 -2.77 5.56
C TYR A 523 -29.00 -3.37 6.83
N VAL A 524 -30.30 -3.14 7.08
CA VAL A 524 -30.99 -3.73 8.24
C VAL A 524 -31.12 -5.23 8.05
N ALA A 525 -30.48 -5.99 8.94
CA ALA A 525 -30.48 -7.46 8.89
C ALA A 525 -31.73 -8.08 9.54
N SER A 526 -32.35 -7.40 10.52
CA SER A 526 -33.54 -7.85 11.22
C SER A 526 -34.33 -6.66 11.77
N GLY A 527 -35.65 -6.74 11.72
CA GLY A 527 -36.54 -5.64 12.08
C GLY A 527 -36.72 -4.60 10.95
N SER A 528 -37.29 -3.45 11.30
CA SER A 528 -37.45 -2.32 10.39
C SER A 528 -37.50 -1.02 11.18
N PHE A 529 -37.16 0.11 10.56
CA PHE A 529 -37.31 1.43 11.16
C PHE A 529 -37.66 2.47 10.09
N ASN A 530 -38.31 3.56 10.49
CA ASN A 530 -38.59 4.71 9.64
C ASN A 530 -37.56 5.83 9.88
N PRO A 531 -36.72 6.19 8.89
CA PRO A 531 -35.71 7.24 8.98
C PRO A 531 -36.25 8.63 9.34
N LEU A 532 -37.53 8.88 9.09
CA LEU A 532 -38.19 10.16 9.35
C LEU A 532 -38.84 10.23 10.73
N SER A 533 -38.97 9.10 11.43
CA SER A 533 -39.77 9.03 12.66
C SER A 533 -39.27 7.98 13.66
N ILE A 534 -37.95 7.83 13.81
CA ILE A 534 -37.38 7.01 14.89
C ILE A 534 -37.64 7.71 16.23
N LYS A 535 -38.16 6.98 17.22
CA LYS A 535 -38.43 7.55 18.55
C LYS A 535 -37.16 7.61 19.40
N ASP A 536 -37.17 8.46 20.43
CA ASP A 536 -36.02 8.64 21.34
C ASP A 536 -35.61 7.36 22.08
N ASN A 537 -36.54 6.41 22.23
CA ASN A 537 -36.32 5.10 22.86
C ASN A 537 -36.14 3.95 21.84
N GLU A 538 -36.04 4.25 20.55
CA GLU A 538 -35.79 3.27 19.49
C GLU A 538 -34.34 3.38 19.02
N ILE A 539 -33.62 2.27 18.97
CA ILE A 539 -32.22 2.23 18.52
C ILE A 539 -32.02 1.16 17.45
N VAL A 540 -31.11 1.44 16.52
CA VAL A 540 -30.60 0.43 15.60
C VAL A 540 -29.33 -0.15 16.20
N LEU A 541 -29.39 -1.41 16.62
CA LEU A 541 -28.28 -2.09 17.27
C LEU A 541 -27.32 -2.71 16.25
N LEU A 542 -26.03 -2.39 16.35
CA LEU A 542 -24.96 -3.07 15.63
C LEU A 542 -24.33 -4.13 16.55
N VAL A 543 -24.47 -5.40 16.20
CA VAL A 543 -23.78 -6.51 16.89
C VAL A 543 -22.79 -7.16 15.93
N LEU A 544 -21.51 -7.16 16.31
CA LEU A 544 -20.49 -7.85 15.52
C LEU A 544 -20.68 -9.37 15.61
N ARG A 545 -20.25 -10.06 14.56
CA ARG A 545 -20.35 -11.51 14.43
C ARG A 545 -18.98 -12.16 14.28
N MET A 546 -18.85 -13.38 14.81
CA MET A 546 -17.71 -14.26 14.62
C MET A 546 -17.73 -14.89 13.23
N ASP A 547 -16.57 -15.37 12.78
CA ASP A 547 -16.48 -16.19 11.57
C ASP A 547 -16.45 -17.66 11.97
N ASP A 548 -17.63 -18.28 12.06
CA ASP A 548 -17.72 -19.68 12.46
C ASP A 548 -17.15 -20.64 11.40
N LYS A 549 -17.04 -20.18 10.14
CA LYS A 549 -16.54 -20.99 9.02
C LYS A 549 -15.02 -21.08 9.06
N ASN A 550 -14.34 -20.00 9.44
CA ASN A 550 -12.90 -19.93 9.54
C ASN A 550 -12.43 -19.87 11.00
N LYS A 551 -12.31 -21.04 11.63
CA LYS A 551 -11.89 -21.18 13.04
C LYS A 551 -10.50 -20.61 13.35
N GLU A 552 -9.70 -20.26 12.33
CA GLU A 552 -8.44 -19.54 12.52
C GLU A 552 -8.64 -18.04 12.79
N ASN A 553 -9.73 -17.44 12.30
CA ASN A 553 -10.04 -16.04 12.51
C ASN A 553 -10.79 -15.82 13.83
N LYS A 554 -10.01 -15.62 14.90
CA LYS A 554 -10.52 -15.40 16.26
C LYS A 554 -11.12 -14.02 16.50
N PHE A 555 -11.16 -13.15 15.50
CA PHE A 555 -11.66 -11.78 15.66
C PHE A 555 -13.04 -11.62 15.03
N PRO A 556 -13.99 -10.95 15.69
CA PRO A 556 -15.26 -10.57 15.08
C PRO A 556 -15.03 -9.50 14.00
N GLY A 557 -15.98 -9.33 13.08
CA GLY A 557 -15.82 -8.38 11.97
C GLY A 557 -17.10 -8.12 11.19
N PHE A 558 -17.00 -7.18 10.24
CA PHE A 558 -18.10 -6.79 9.36
C PHE A 558 -18.42 -7.92 8.36
N TYR A 559 -19.69 -8.00 7.95
CA TYR A 559 -20.19 -8.94 6.93
C TYR A 559 -19.93 -10.43 7.23
N LYS A 560 -19.77 -10.77 8.52
CA LYS A 560 -19.65 -12.17 8.95
C LYS A 560 -21.02 -12.75 9.25
N GLU A 561 -21.26 -13.96 8.76
CA GLU A 561 -22.53 -14.68 8.94
C GLU A 561 -22.55 -15.60 10.17
N GLY A 562 -21.46 -15.67 10.93
CA GLY A 562 -21.37 -16.56 12.10
C GLY A 562 -22.07 -16.02 13.36
N THR A 563 -21.66 -16.55 14.51
CA THR A 563 -22.31 -16.30 15.80
C THR A 563 -22.18 -14.83 16.24
N PRO A 564 -23.28 -14.17 16.65
CA PRO A 564 -23.22 -12.81 17.18
C PRO A 564 -22.54 -12.78 18.55
N LEU A 565 -21.80 -11.71 18.84
CA LEU A 565 -21.13 -11.52 20.13
C LEU A 565 -22.12 -11.40 21.30
N MET A 566 -23.30 -10.86 21.05
CA MET A 566 -24.41 -10.78 22.00
C MET A 566 -25.72 -11.18 21.31
N GLN A 567 -26.52 -12.04 21.96
CA GLN A 567 -27.75 -12.57 21.37
C GLN A 567 -28.96 -11.63 21.55
N TYR A 568 -28.87 -10.43 20.97
CA TYR A 568 -30.00 -9.50 20.86
C TYR A 568 -30.85 -9.78 19.63
N LYS A 569 -32.15 -9.49 19.73
CA LYS A 569 -33.17 -9.58 18.67
C LYS A 569 -33.91 -8.25 18.55
N ALA A 570 -34.44 -7.99 17.35
CA ALA A 570 -35.33 -6.84 17.16
C ALA A 570 -36.53 -6.93 18.11
N GLY A 571 -36.85 -5.83 18.80
CA GLY A 571 -37.88 -5.76 19.84
C GLY A 571 -37.36 -5.94 21.27
N ASP A 572 -36.08 -6.31 21.46
CA ASP A 572 -35.47 -6.33 22.79
C ASP A 572 -35.33 -4.93 23.39
N THR A 573 -35.51 -4.83 24.71
CA THR A 573 -35.17 -3.62 25.48
C THR A 573 -33.74 -3.74 26.00
N ILE A 574 -32.97 -2.65 25.90
CA ILE A 574 -31.58 -2.58 26.38
C ILE A 574 -31.50 -1.44 27.39
N LYS A 575 -31.01 -1.73 28.59
CA LYS A 575 -30.78 -0.72 29.61
C LYS A 575 -29.41 -0.08 29.44
N ILE A 576 -29.39 1.26 29.41
CA ILE A 576 -28.18 2.06 29.27
C ILE A 576 -28.11 3.11 30.38
N LYS A 577 -26.90 3.49 30.76
CA LYS A 577 -26.59 4.64 31.60
C LYS A 577 -25.70 5.61 30.82
N TYR A 578 -25.86 6.90 31.06
CA TYR A 578 -25.01 7.95 30.53
C TYR A 578 -24.91 9.06 31.57
N ARG A 579 -23.79 9.78 31.60
CA ARG A 579 -23.60 10.88 32.57
C ARG A 579 -24.49 12.06 32.20
N LYS A 580 -25.16 12.66 33.18
CA LYS A 580 -26.04 13.82 32.96
C LYS A 580 -25.27 15.08 32.56
N ASP A 581 -24.06 15.26 33.09
CA ASP A 581 -23.16 16.38 32.76
C ASP A 581 -22.43 16.22 31.41
N LEU A 582 -22.55 15.04 30.79
CA LEU A 582 -21.90 14.65 29.54
C LEU A 582 -20.36 14.73 29.58
N GLU A 583 -19.76 14.70 30.77
CA GLU A 583 -18.31 14.70 30.99
C GLU A 583 -17.72 13.28 30.94
N THR A 584 -17.70 12.73 29.73
CA THR A 584 -17.28 11.34 29.47
C THR A 584 -15.79 11.18 29.17
N GLY A 585 -15.05 12.28 29.06
CA GLY A 585 -13.61 12.28 28.74
C GLY A 585 -12.67 12.10 29.94
N SER A 586 -13.21 11.92 31.15
CA SER A 586 -12.40 11.82 32.37
C SER A 586 -11.89 10.40 32.62
N LEU A 587 -10.70 10.28 33.22
CA LEU A 587 -10.15 8.98 33.61
C LEU A 587 -11.01 8.30 34.69
N GLN A 588 -11.77 9.06 35.48
CA GLN A 588 -12.71 8.51 36.45
C GLN A 588 -13.90 7.82 35.75
N TYR A 589 -14.49 8.45 34.73
CA TYR A 589 -15.54 7.83 33.91
C TYR A 589 -15.04 6.55 33.22
N LEU A 590 -13.85 6.60 32.62
CA LEU A 590 -13.25 5.46 31.93
C LEU A 590 -12.93 4.29 32.88
N LYS A 591 -12.66 4.58 34.16
CA LYS A 591 -12.36 3.59 35.21
C LYS A 591 -13.60 3.14 36.00
N PHE A 592 -14.79 3.64 35.67
CA PHE A 592 -16.02 3.39 36.43
C PHE A 592 -15.94 3.83 37.91
N LYS A 593 -15.17 4.89 38.18
CA LYS A 593 -14.93 5.42 39.55
C LYS A 593 -15.69 6.71 39.85
N ASP A 594 -16.56 7.12 38.95
CA ASP A 594 -17.40 8.30 39.06
C ASP A 594 -18.75 7.97 39.70
N THR A 595 -18.70 7.33 40.88
CA THR A 595 -19.90 6.87 41.61
C THR A 595 -20.78 8.00 42.13
N ASP A 596 -20.22 9.21 42.22
CA ASP A 596 -20.87 10.39 42.81
C ASP A 596 -21.39 11.37 41.74
N ALA A 597 -21.23 11.03 40.46
CA ALA A 597 -21.70 11.83 39.33
C ALA A 597 -23.03 11.25 38.83
N ASP A 598 -24.13 11.97 39.08
CA ASP A 598 -25.48 11.63 38.59
C ASP A 598 -25.60 11.57 37.06
#